data_AF-A0A7K3LQH9-F1
#
_entry.id   AF-A0A7K3LQH9-F1
#
_cell.length_a   1.000
_cell.length_b   1.000
_cell.length_c   1.000
_cell.angle_alpha   90.00
_cell.angle_beta   90.00
_cell.angle_gamma   90.00
#
_symmetry.space_group_name_H-M   'P 1'
#
loop_
_entity.id
_entity.type
_entity.pdbx_description
1 polymer ?
#
loop_
_entity_poly.entity_id
_entity_poly.type
_entity_poly.pdbx_seq_one_letter_code
_entity_poly.pdbx_strand_id
1 'polypeptide(L)' 'NLTRAAATVAGGSLMRATTTTIRRALIGVPARISSSARRLSLHLPVGWPWEIEWNRLYASTVH' A
#
# COMPACT_ATOMS: atom_id res chain seq x y z
N ASN A 1 -14.16 9.17 0.22
CA ASN A 1 -13.74 7.90 -0.42
C ASN A 1 -12.26 7.66 -0.10
N LEU A 2 -11.95 6.83 0.91
CA LEU A 2 -10.57 6.60 1.41
C LEU A 2 -9.67 5.90 0.38
N THR A 3 -10.22 4.93 -0.35
CA THR A 3 -9.49 4.18 -1.37
C THR A 3 -8.97 5.09 -2.49
N ARG A 4 -9.76 6.10 -2.88
CA ARG A 4 -9.32 7.11 -3.86
C ARG A 4 -8.20 7.99 -3.30
N ALA A 5 -8.31 8.43 -2.04
CA ALA A 5 -7.27 9.24 -1.39
C ALA A 5 -5.94 8.48 -1.24
N ALA A 6 -5.99 7.21 -0.85
CA ALA A 6 -4.81 6.35 -0.82
C ALA A 6 -4.15 6.23 -2.20
N ALA A 7 -4.95 6.09 -3.26
CA ALA A 7 -4.43 6.03 -4.63
C ALA A 7 -3.82 7.36 -5.12
N THR A 8 -4.37 8.51 -4.69
CA THR A 8 -3.77 9.82 -5.01
C THR A 8 -2.43 10.00 -4.31
N VAL A 9 -2.29 9.50 -3.08
CA VAL A 9 -1.06 9.57 -2.31
C VAL A 9 0.00 8.59 -2.84
N ALA A 10 -0.41 7.37 -3.20
CA ALA A 10 0.47 6.36 -3.80
C ALA A 10 1.03 6.80 -5.17
N GLY A 11 0.24 7.57 -5.93
CA GLY A 11 0.65 8.18 -7.18
C GLY A 11 0.68 7.21 -8.37
N GLY A 12 1.39 7.60 -9.43
CA GLY A 12 1.60 6.77 -10.62
C GLY A 12 0.31 6.39 -11.35
N SER A 13 0.29 5.16 -11.89
CA SER A 13 -0.88 4.62 -12.61
C SER A 13 -2.10 4.43 -11.71
N LEU A 14 -1.91 4.30 -10.39
CA LEU A 14 -2.99 4.08 -9.43
C LEU A 14 -3.91 5.29 -9.25
N MET A 15 -3.43 6.51 -9.52
CA MET A 15 -4.25 7.73 -9.47
C MET A 15 -5.49 7.65 -10.37
N ARG A 16 -5.36 6.99 -11.53
CA ARG A 16 -6.43 6.82 -12.53
C ARG A 16 -7.05 5.43 -12.50
N ALA A 17 -6.53 4.52 -11.69
CA ALA A 17 -6.99 3.13 -11.64
C ALA A 17 -8.41 2.99 -11.07
N THR A 18 -9.05 1.87 -11.39
CA THR A 18 -10.35 1.49 -10.83
C THR A 18 -10.22 1.07 -9.36
N THR A 19 -11.31 1.16 -8.60
CA THR A 19 -11.33 0.74 -7.18
C THR A 19 -10.86 -0.70 -6.98
N THR A 20 -11.21 -1.62 -7.90
CA THR A 20 -10.78 -3.02 -7.85
C THR A 20 -9.26 -3.15 -8.00
N THR A 21 -8.66 -2.38 -8.91
CA THR A 21 -7.21 -2.34 -9.11
C THR A 21 -6.50 -1.76 -7.88
N ILE A 22 -7.02 -0.67 -7.31
CA ILE A 22 -6.45 -0.07 -6.10
C ILE A 22 -6.47 -1.05 -4.94
N ARG A 23 -7.59 -1.75 -4.71
CA ARG A 23 -7.69 -2.75 -3.65
C ARG A 23 -6.65 -3.86 -3.82
N ARG A 24 -6.46 -4.38 -5.04
CA ARG A 24 -5.43 -5.40 -5.32
C ARG A 24 -4.02 -4.88 -5.08
N ALA A 25 -3.74 -3.64 -5.47
CA ALA A 25 -2.39 -3.06 -5.43
C ALA A 25 -1.96 -2.55 -4.04
N LEU A 26 -2.89 -1.95 -3.28
CA LEU A 26 -2.55 -1.26 -2.02
C LEU A 26 -3.06 -1.96 -0.75
N ILE A 27 -4.09 -2.80 -0.86
CA ILE A 27 -4.79 -3.38 0.31
C ILE A 27 -4.59 -4.89 0.38
N GLY A 28 -4.85 -5.60 -0.73
CA GLY A 28 -4.73 -7.06 -0.84
C GLY A 28 -3.31 -7.52 -1.19
N VAL A 29 -2.28 -6.85 -0.67
CA VAL A 29 -0.88 -7.22 -0.91
C VAL A 29 -0.55 -8.46 -0.07
N PRO A 30 0.07 -9.51 -0.65
CA PRO A 30 0.48 -10.68 0.11
C PRO A 30 1.65 -10.29 1.00
N ALA A 31 1.39 -10.11 2.29
CA ALA A 31 2.37 -9.68 3.26
C ALA A 31 2.22 -10.44 4.57
N ARG A 32 3.34 -10.68 5.25
CA ARG A 32 3.33 -11.29 6.59
C ARG A 32 3.35 -10.19 7.64
N ILE A 33 2.40 -10.24 8.57
CA ILE A 33 2.31 -9.31 9.69
C ILE A 33 3.02 -9.93 10.90
N SER A 34 3.92 -9.18 11.52
CA SER A 34 4.43 -9.46 12.86
C SER A 34 4.10 -8.31 13.79
N SER A 35 3.74 -8.61 15.03
CA SER A 35 3.47 -7.63 16.07
C SER A 35 4.38 -7.87 17.26
N SER A 36 4.92 -6.79 17.81
CA SER A 36 5.71 -6.81 19.05
C SER A 36 5.45 -5.56 19.84
N ALA A 37 5.02 -5.72 21.11
CA ALA A 37 4.57 -4.63 21.97
C ALA A 37 3.61 -3.66 21.23
N ARG A 38 4.06 -2.45 20.90
CA ARG A 38 3.29 -1.41 20.18
C ARG A 38 3.72 -1.21 18.72
N ARG A 39 4.51 -2.14 18.17
CA ARG A 39 5.04 -2.08 16.80
C ARG A 39 4.41 -3.18 15.95
N LEU A 40 3.81 -2.79 14.84
CA LEU A 40 3.40 -3.69 13.78
C LEU A 40 4.45 -3.60 12.65
N SER A 41 5.04 -4.73 12.29
CA SER A 41 6.01 -4.81 11.19
C SER A 41 5.42 -5.68 10.09
N LEU A 42 5.41 -5.13 8.88
CA LEU A 42 4.89 -5.80 7.70
C LEU A 42 6.07 -6.26 6.83
N HIS A 43 6.17 -7.58 6.62
CA HIS A 43 7.12 -8.15 5.67
C HIS A 43 6.44 -8.27 4.32
N LEU A 44 6.84 -7.38 3.42
CA LEU A 44 6.36 -7.35 2.06
C LEU A 44 7.14 -8.35 1.18
N PRO A 45 6.60 -8.75 0.02
CA PRO A 45 7.38 -9.45 -0.99
C PRO A 45 8.52 -8.56 -1.48
N VAL A 46 9.33 -8.98 -2.45
CA VAL A 46 10.36 -8.11 -3.05
C VAL A 46 10.12 -8.07 -4.56
N GLY A 47 10.21 -6.90 -5.17
CA GLY A 47 10.09 -6.72 -6.62
C GLY A 47 8.68 -6.92 -7.19
N TRP A 48 7.62 -6.77 -6.37
CA TRP A 48 6.26 -6.91 -6.87
C TRP A 48 5.81 -5.62 -7.59
N PRO A 49 4.84 -5.70 -8.53
CA PRO A 49 4.58 -4.61 -9.49
C PRO A 49 4.15 -3.25 -8.93
N TRP A 50 3.76 -3.18 -7.66
CA TRP A 50 3.26 -1.97 -7.00
C TRP A 50 4.04 -1.63 -5.72
N GLU A 51 5.25 -2.18 -5.58
CA GLU A 51 6.12 -1.96 -4.42
C GLU A 51 6.39 -0.47 -4.18
N ILE A 52 6.68 0.28 -5.25
CA ILE A 52 7.01 1.70 -5.18
C ILE A 52 5.80 2.50 -4.68
N GLU A 53 4.62 2.28 -5.27
CA GLU A 53 3.37 2.95 -4.89
C GLU A 53 2.95 2.63 -3.46
N TRP A 54 3.10 1.37 -3.04
CA TRP A 54 2.80 0.95 -1.67
C TRP A 54 3.73 1.62 -0.67
N ASN A 55 5.05 1.62 -0.95
CA ASN A 55 6.05 2.24 -0.08
C ASN A 55 5.84 3.75 0.05
N ARG A 56 5.46 4.43 -1.04
CA ARG A 56 5.09 5.86 -0.99
C ARG A 56 3.90 6.12 -0.07
N LEU A 57 2.83 5.34 -0.22
CA LEU A 57 1.66 5.43 0.66
C LEU A 57 2.06 5.21 2.11
N TYR A 58 2.83 4.16 2.40
CA TYR A 58 3.26 3.85 3.75
C TYR A 58 4.09 4.99 4.37
N ALA A 59 5.12 5.47 3.68
CA ALA A 59 5.98 6.56 4.15
C ALA A 59 5.23 7.88 4.39
N SER A 60 4.13 8.11 3.68
CA SER A 60 3.31 9.32 3.82
C SER A 60 2.23 9.24 4.91
N THR A 61 1.94 8.04 5.43
CA THR A 61 0.82 7.81 6.35
C THR A 61 1.24 7.25 7.71
N VAL A 62 2.38 6.57 7.77
CA VAL A 62 2.96 6.04 9.00
C VAL A 62 4.07 6.98 9.43
N HIS A 63 3.78 7.76 10.47
CA HIS A 63 4.73 8.61 11.20
C HIS A 63 5.05 7.99 12.56
#